data_AF-A0A8H3CAB3-F1
#
_entry.id   AF-A0A8H3CAB3-F1
#
_cell.length_a   1.000
_cell.length_b   1.000
_cell.length_c   1.000
_cell.angle_alpha   90.00
_cell.angle_beta   90.00
_cell.angle_gamma   90.00
#
_symmetry.space_group_name_H-M   'P 1'
#
loop_
_entity.id
_entity.type
_entity.pdbx_description
1 polymer ?
#
loop_
_entity_poly.entity_id
_entity_poly.type
_entity_poly.pdbx_seq_one_letter_code
_entity_poly.pdbx_strand_id
1 'polypeptide(L)'
;MAHSLQREFVDSSVERSMNDLLSQLPNNRHPRPISVLDIKVPETPWAEAVARWTKDILTPGLYGHSRRSFFYASALLDPELGFFPPEAVANAKKLGLEENMWLAAMLHDVTLVPEVQDNLANQLSFEIQGGILAHEYLSYPQPQVTSNTLHWGTSSNNRTTPSTPLPKYQVGEVVESIVVHTDSMQPGRLNLCAQAMHLGIMLDAIGGGPPTDILRMWHPHTILNGATKWPRTKGNEALVEPLMRELETKPGCHITTGYVQIF
;
A
#
# COMPACT_ATOMS: atom_id res chain seq x y z
N MET A 1 -12.73 9.99 -23.85
CA MET A 1 -12.21 10.03 -22.46
C MET A 1 -12.30 8.67 -21.77
N ALA A 2 -13.45 7.98 -21.75
CA ALA A 2 -13.53 6.64 -21.14
C ALA A 2 -12.63 5.60 -21.83
N HIS A 3 -12.64 5.52 -23.16
CA HIS A 3 -11.76 4.60 -23.91
C HIS A 3 -10.26 4.90 -23.75
N SER A 4 -9.87 6.17 -23.53
CA SER A 4 -8.46 6.52 -23.30
C SER A 4 -8.03 6.10 -21.90
N LEU A 5 -8.83 6.35 -20.87
CA LEU A 5 -8.53 5.91 -19.49
C LEU A 5 -8.48 4.38 -19.37
N GLN A 6 -9.42 3.67 -20.00
CA GLN A 6 -9.40 2.21 -20.02
C GLN A 6 -8.10 1.66 -20.61
N ARG A 7 -7.59 2.31 -21.66
CA ARG A 7 -6.31 1.95 -22.27
C ARG A 7 -5.15 2.21 -21.32
N GLU A 8 -5.11 3.36 -20.65
CA GLU A 8 -4.07 3.65 -19.65
C GLU A 8 -4.04 2.60 -18.53
N PHE A 9 -5.19 2.11 -18.07
CA PHE A 9 -5.26 1.00 -17.10
C PHE A 9 -4.62 -0.28 -17.65
N VAL A 10 -5.07 -0.72 -18.83
CA VAL A 10 -4.54 -1.93 -19.48
C VAL A 10 -3.02 -1.82 -19.69
N ASP A 11 -2.58 -0.68 -20.20
CA ASP A 11 -1.19 -0.43 -20.54
C ASP A 11 -0.31 -0.12 -19.30
N SER A 12 -0.91 0.06 -18.12
CA SER A 12 -0.21 0.18 -16.83
C SER A 12 -0.08 -1.16 -16.10
N SER A 13 -0.68 -2.23 -16.60
CA SER A 13 -0.58 -3.54 -15.97
C SER A 13 0.84 -4.09 -16.07
N VAL A 14 1.29 -4.78 -15.02
CA VAL A 14 2.62 -5.39 -14.92
C VAL A 14 2.51 -6.81 -14.36
N GLU A 15 3.59 -7.57 -14.49
CA GLU A 15 3.69 -8.92 -13.94
C GLU A 15 3.54 -8.91 -12.41
N ARG A 16 2.76 -9.85 -11.88
CA ARG A 16 2.54 -10.02 -10.44
C ARG A 16 3.62 -10.88 -9.80
N SER A 17 4.08 -11.90 -10.52
CA SER A 17 5.06 -12.86 -10.03
C SER A 17 6.43 -12.20 -9.83
N MET A 18 6.93 -12.26 -8.60
CA MET A 18 8.26 -11.76 -8.27
C MET A 18 9.35 -12.50 -9.06
N ASN A 19 9.21 -13.82 -9.23
CA ASN A 19 10.16 -14.62 -10.01
C ASN A 19 10.19 -14.18 -11.47
N ASP A 20 9.03 -13.92 -12.06
CA ASP A 20 8.93 -13.51 -13.46
C ASP A 20 9.46 -12.08 -13.64
N LEU A 21 9.21 -11.16 -12.69
CA LEU A 21 9.83 -9.83 -12.66
C LEU A 21 11.35 -9.93 -12.57
N LEU A 22 11.88 -10.72 -11.62
CA LEU A 22 13.32 -10.87 -11.41
C LEU A 22 14.04 -11.55 -12.58
N SER A 23 13.36 -12.47 -13.28
CA SER A 23 13.92 -13.14 -14.45
C SER A 23 14.10 -12.21 -15.65
N GLN A 24 13.31 -11.15 -15.72
CA GLN A 24 13.42 -10.11 -16.75
C GLN A 24 14.56 -9.12 -16.45
N LEU A 25 15.07 -9.09 -15.22
CA LEU A 25 16.17 -8.22 -14.84
C LEU A 25 17.53 -8.82 -15.20
N PRO A 26 18.51 -8.00 -15.63
CA PRO A 26 19.89 -8.46 -15.79
C PRO A 26 20.43 -9.08 -14.50
N ASN A 27 21.18 -10.18 -14.62
CA ASN A 27 21.73 -10.92 -13.48
C ASN A 27 22.77 -10.09 -12.68
N ASN A 28 23.49 -9.18 -13.34
CA ASN A 28 24.52 -8.31 -12.75
C ASN A 28 23.98 -6.91 -12.38
N ARG A 29 22.66 -6.78 -12.21
CA ARG A 29 22.02 -5.53 -11.83
C ARG A 29 22.38 -5.15 -10.40
N HIS A 30 22.79 -3.91 -10.21
CA HIS A 30 23.02 -3.29 -8.91
C HIS A 30 22.21 -2.00 -8.81
N PRO A 31 21.09 -2.00 -8.07
CA PRO A 31 20.29 -0.79 -7.85
C PRO A 31 21.16 0.31 -7.23
N ARG A 32 20.94 1.56 -7.64
CA ARG A 32 21.59 2.70 -6.99
C ARG A 32 20.91 3.06 -5.67
N PRO A 33 21.61 3.72 -4.72
CA PRO A 33 20.96 4.29 -3.54
C PRO A 33 19.90 5.33 -3.93
N ILE A 34 18.76 5.28 -3.25
CA ILE A 34 17.68 6.27 -3.30
C ILE A 34 17.46 6.77 -1.86
N SER A 35 17.44 8.09 -1.68
CA SER A 35 17.18 8.75 -0.41
C SER A 35 15.69 9.00 -0.22
N VAL A 36 15.21 9.01 1.02
CA VAL A 36 13.85 9.49 1.35
C VAL A 36 13.62 10.94 0.94
N LEU A 37 14.69 11.72 0.71
CA LEU A 37 14.60 13.09 0.20
C LEU A 37 14.35 13.14 -1.31
N ASP A 38 14.62 12.05 -2.04
CA ASP A 38 14.41 11.97 -3.49
C ASP A 38 12.94 11.66 -3.82
N ILE A 39 12.20 11.07 -2.87
CA ILE A 39 10.78 10.71 -3.02
C ILE A 39 9.91 11.81 -2.45
N LYS A 40 9.07 12.39 -3.30
CA LYS A 40 8.09 13.40 -2.89
C LYS A 40 6.81 12.74 -2.42
N VAL A 41 6.38 13.09 -1.21
CA VAL A 41 5.02 12.79 -0.74
C VAL A 41 4.04 13.66 -1.52
N PRO A 42 2.92 13.13 -2.04
CA PRO A 42 1.90 13.95 -2.69
C PRO A 42 1.32 15.01 -1.74
N GLU A 43 1.19 16.24 -2.23
CA GLU A 43 0.66 17.40 -1.47
C GLU A 43 -0.80 17.72 -1.87
N THR A 44 -1.53 16.71 -2.33
CA THR A 44 -2.95 16.87 -2.71
C THR A 44 -3.83 16.96 -1.46
N PRO A 45 -5.02 17.58 -1.55
CA PRO A 45 -5.95 17.63 -0.42
C PRO A 45 -6.30 16.24 0.15
N TRP A 46 -6.42 15.22 -0.70
CA TRP A 46 -6.68 13.84 -0.27
C TRP A 46 -5.46 13.23 0.43
N ALA A 47 -4.26 13.40 -0.12
CA ALA A 47 -3.04 12.90 0.50
C ALA A 47 -2.83 13.49 1.91
N GLU A 48 -3.06 14.78 2.09
CA GLU A 48 -2.98 15.43 3.40
C GLU A 48 -4.07 14.98 4.37
N ALA A 49 -5.33 14.87 3.89
CA ALA A 49 -6.45 14.43 4.70
C ALA A 49 -6.26 13.01 5.24
N VAL A 50 -5.88 12.08 4.35
CA VAL A 50 -5.58 10.69 4.71
C VAL A 50 -4.37 10.62 5.63
N ALA A 51 -3.28 11.34 5.32
CA ALA A 51 -2.07 11.34 6.16
C ALA A 51 -2.34 11.84 7.58
N ARG A 52 -3.17 12.88 7.73
CA ARG A 52 -3.57 13.42 9.04
C ARG A 52 -4.39 12.40 9.82
N TRP A 53 -5.44 11.88 9.20
CA TRP A 53 -6.34 10.94 9.86
C TRP A 53 -5.65 9.63 10.24
N THR A 54 -4.88 9.04 9.33
CA THR A 54 -4.16 7.79 9.58
C THR A 54 -3.08 7.95 10.64
N LYS A 55 -2.40 9.11 10.72
CA LYS A 55 -1.47 9.41 11.81
C LYS A 55 -2.14 9.42 13.19
N ASP A 56 -3.42 9.80 13.25
CA ASP A 56 -4.16 9.89 14.51
C ASP A 56 -4.70 8.53 14.97
N ILE A 57 -4.98 7.59 14.05
CA ILE A 57 -5.59 6.29 14.39
C ILE A 57 -4.59 5.12 14.36
N LEU A 58 -3.56 5.17 13.52
CA LEU A 58 -2.58 4.09 13.43
C LEU A 58 -1.63 4.17 14.63
N THR A 59 -1.21 3.01 15.12
CA THR A 59 -0.10 2.96 16.08
C THR A 59 1.15 3.56 15.42
N PRO A 60 2.11 4.09 16.20
CA PRO A 60 3.36 4.61 15.63
C PRO A 60 4.10 3.60 14.72
N GLY A 61 3.99 2.32 15.04
CA GLY A 61 4.58 1.24 14.26
C GLY A 61 3.90 1.02 12.91
N LEU A 62 2.56 0.95 12.88
CA LEU A 62 1.78 0.82 11.64
C LEU A 62 1.93 2.08 10.76
N TYR A 63 1.87 3.27 11.35
CA TYR A 63 2.11 4.51 10.59
C TYR A 63 3.54 4.55 9.99
N GLY A 64 4.54 4.08 10.76
CA GLY A 64 5.90 3.92 10.26
C GLY A 64 6.00 2.89 9.12
N HIS A 65 5.30 1.76 9.24
CA HIS A 65 5.18 0.74 8.19
C HIS A 65 4.61 1.33 6.91
N SER A 66 3.44 1.96 6.96
CA SER A 66 2.82 2.66 5.83
C SER A 66 3.78 3.62 5.11
N ARG A 67 4.57 4.41 5.86
CA ARG A 67 5.53 5.34 5.26
C ARG A 67 6.72 4.65 4.60
N ARG A 68 7.25 3.59 5.21
CA ARG A 68 8.32 2.77 4.62
C ARG A 68 7.83 2.05 3.36
N SER A 69 6.65 1.44 3.41
CA SER A 69 6.01 0.76 2.28
C SER A 69 5.84 1.69 1.08
N PHE A 70 5.31 2.90 1.29
CA PHE A 70 5.25 3.92 0.23
C PHE A 70 6.63 4.24 -0.34
N PHE A 71 7.60 4.55 0.53
CA PHE A 71 8.95 4.92 0.09
C PHE A 71 9.64 3.82 -0.72
N TYR A 72 9.58 2.57 -0.26
CA TYR A 72 10.18 1.44 -0.98
C TYR A 72 9.48 1.16 -2.30
N ALA A 73 8.15 1.27 -2.35
CA ALA A 73 7.39 1.15 -3.58
C ALA A 73 7.77 2.27 -4.57
N SER A 74 7.84 3.52 -4.12
CA SER A 74 8.26 4.66 -4.97
C SER A 74 9.69 4.53 -5.46
N ALA A 75 10.60 3.97 -4.64
CA ALA A 75 11.97 3.75 -5.04
C ALA A 75 12.07 2.81 -6.26
N LEU A 76 11.19 1.81 -6.40
CA LEU A 76 11.17 0.92 -7.58
C LEU A 76 10.76 1.61 -8.88
N LEU A 77 10.09 2.75 -8.80
CA LEU A 77 9.64 3.52 -9.97
C LEU A 77 10.75 4.34 -10.61
N ASP A 78 11.93 4.34 -10.02
CA ASP A 78 13.06 5.09 -10.53
C ASP A 78 13.43 4.61 -11.95
N PRO A 79 13.45 5.50 -12.96
CA PRO A 79 13.66 5.09 -14.34
C PRO A 79 15.08 4.55 -14.57
N GLU A 80 16.06 4.95 -13.77
CA GLU A 80 17.42 4.42 -13.86
C GLU A 80 17.52 3.03 -13.25
N LEU A 81 16.63 2.70 -12.31
CA LEU A 81 16.43 1.32 -11.93
C LEU A 81 15.83 0.55 -13.10
N GLY A 82 14.78 1.03 -13.77
CA GLY A 82 14.15 0.28 -14.85
C GLY A 82 13.65 -1.09 -14.38
N PHE A 83 13.09 -1.14 -13.17
CA PHE A 83 12.46 -2.35 -12.62
C PHE A 83 11.12 -2.63 -13.31
N PHE A 84 10.36 -1.57 -13.59
CA PHE A 84 9.12 -1.62 -14.35
C PHE A 84 9.30 -1.05 -15.78
N PRO A 85 8.49 -1.49 -16.75
CA PRO A 85 8.50 -0.93 -18.10
C PRO A 85 8.22 0.59 -18.07
N PRO A 86 9.04 1.44 -18.72
CA PRO A 86 8.87 2.89 -18.69
C PRO A 86 7.50 3.38 -19.17
N GLU A 87 6.92 2.70 -20.16
CA GLU A 87 5.59 2.98 -20.67
C GLU A 87 4.49 2.69 -19.64
N ALA A 88 4.59 1.59 -18.90
CA ALA A 88 3.64 1.26 -17.83
C ALA A 88 3.69 2.32 -16.72
N VAL A 89 4.90 2.76 -16.35
CA VAL A 89 5.11 3.86 -15.40
C VAL A 89 4.48 5.16 -15.92
N ALA A 90 4.74 5.52 -17.18
CA ALA A 90 4.19 6.73 -17.77
C ALA A 90 2.65 6.72 -17.83
N ASN A 91 2.04 5.57 -18.14
CA ASN A 91 0.59 5.42 -18.22
C ASN A 91 -0.06 5.47 -16.83
N ALA A 92 0.52 4.78 -15.85
CA ALA A 92 0.07 4.86 -14.46
C ALA A 92 0.16 6.29 -13.89
N LYS A 93 1.20 7.05 -14.23
CA LYS A 93 1.32 8.46 -13.81
C LYS A 93 0.16 9.33 -14.31
N LYS A 94 -0.38 9.06 -15.51
CA LYS A 94 -1.59 9.75 -16.00
C LYS A 94 -2.84 9.39 -15.20
N LEU A 95 -2.84 8.26 -14.50
CA LEU A 95 -3.88 7.81 -13.58
C LEU A 95 -3.66 8.31 -12.14
N GLY A 96 -2.58 9.05 -11.88
CA GLY A 96 -2.24 9.59 -10.56
C GLY A 96 -1.51 8.60 -9.65
N LEU A 97 -0.64 7.76 -10.23
CA LEU A 97 0.15 6.73 -9.54
C LEU A 97 0.70 7.17 -8.17
N GLU A 98 1.36 8.33 -8.08
CA GLU A 98 2.00 8.77 -6.84
C GLU A 98 0.98 9.02 -5.72
N GLU A 99 -0.16 9.65 -6.04
CA GLU A 99 -1.26 9.85 -5.08
C GLU A 99 -1.92 8.52 -4.72
N ASN A 100 -2.20 7.66 -5.71
CA ASN A 100 -2.86 6.37 -5.47
C ASN A 100 -2.00 5.46 -4.58
N MET A 101 -0.68 5.43 -4.81
CA MET A 101 0.26 4.71 -3.95
C MET A 101 0.31 5.27 -2.54
N TRP A 102 0.32 6.60 -2.39
CA TRP A 102 0.30 7.23 -1.06
C TRP A 102 -0.98 6.88 -0.29
N LEU A 103 -2.14 7.00 -0.95
CA LEU A 103 -3.43 6.68 -0.35
C LEU A 103 -3.49 5.20 0.04
N ALA A 104 -3.11 4.28 -0.85
CA ALA A 104 -3.05 2.85 -0.55
C ALA A 104 -2.11 2.54 0.62
N ALA A 105 -0.90 3.11 0.61
CA ALA A 105 0.07 2.91 1.68
C ALA A 105 -0.44 3.36 3.05
N MET A 106 -1.10 4.50 3.13
CA MET A 106 -1.63 5.02 4.40
C MET A 106 -2.89 4.26 4.85
N LEU A 107 -3.64 3.67 3.93
CA LEU A 107 -4.95 3.06 4.21
C LEU A 107 -4.94 1.53 4.34
N HIS A 108 -3.92 0.80 3.85
CA HIS A 108 -4.00 -0.67 3.78
C HIS A 108 -4.18 -1.39 5.13
N ASP A 109 -3.60 -0.83 6.20
CA ASP A 109 -3.57 -1.46 7.55
C ASP A 109 -4.53 -0.80 8.56
N VAL A 110 -5.39 0.11 8.12
CA VAL A 110 -6.36 0.81 9.00
C VAL A 110 -7.29 -0.13 9.78
N THR A 111 -7.54 -1.32 9.25
CA THR A 111 -8.39 -2.37 9.86
C THR A 111 -7.66 -3.21 10.88
N LEU A 112 -6.33 -3.08 10.99
CA LEU A 112 -5.51 -3.69 12.04
C LEU A 112 -5.43 -2.82 13.31
N VAL A 113 -6.05 -1.65 13.32
CA VAL A 113 -6.19 -0.84 14.52
C VAL A 113 -7.18 -1.54 15.47
N PRO A 114 -6.86 -1.72 16.78
CA PRO A 114 -7.71 -2.48 17.70
C PRO A 114 -9.19 -2.09 17.70
N GLU A 115 -9.52 -0.79 17.66
CA GLU A 115 -10.93 -0.36 17.68
C GLU A 115 -11.70 -0.75 16.41
N VAL A 116 -10.99 -0.94 15.29
CA VAL A 116 -11.54 -1.38 14.01
C VAL A 116 -11.57 -2.90 13.94
N GLN A 117 -10.47 -3.54 14.36
CA GLN A 117 -10.26 -4.98 14.28
C GLN A 117 -11.22 -5.77 15.19
N ASP A 118 -11.43 -5.28 16.42
CA ASP A 118 -12.27 -5.94 17.43
C ASP A 118 -13.77 -5.70 17.22
N ASN A 119 -14.14 -4.88 16.23
CA ASN A 119 -15.53 -4.57 15.93
C ASN A 119 -16.22 -5.74 15.22
N LEU A 120 -17.32 -6.25 15.79
CA LEU A 120 -18.12 -7.32 15.20
C LEU A 120 -18.80 -6.95 13.87
N ALA A 121 -18.84 -5.67 13.49
CA ALA A 121 -19.24 -5.26 12.15
C ALA A 121 -18.16 -5.53 11.08
N ASN A 122 -16.91 -5.75 11.50
CA ASN A 122 -15.73 -5.86 10.65
C ASN A 122 -15.18 -7.30 10.63
N GLN A 123 -16.01 -8.27 10.26
CA GLN A 123 -15.67 -9.70 10.31
C GLN A 123 -15.06 -10.24 9.02
N LEU A 124 -14.91 -9.40 7.98
CA LEU A 124 -14.12 -9.75 6.81
C LEU A 124 -12.62 -9.68 7.14
N SER A 125 -11.82 -10.36 6.32
CA SER A 125 -10.36 -10.23 6.34
C SER A 125 -9.96 -8.75 6.26
N PHE A 126 -8.95 -8.35 7.02
CA PHE A 126 -8.56 -6.95 7.16
C PHE A 126 -8.28 -6.26 5.81
N GLU A 127 -7.79 -6.99 4.80
CA GLU A 127 -7.52 -6.48 3.46
C GLU A 127 -8.82 -6.10 2.72
N ILE A 128 -9.80 -7.01 2.78
CA ILE A 128 -11.10 -6.84 2.11
C ILE A 128 -11.90 -5.76 2.83
N GLN A 129 -11.97 -5.84 4.16
CA GLN A 129 -12.63 -4.82 4.97
C GLN A 129 -11.96 -3.45 4.77
N GLY A 130 -10.63 -3.41 4.73
CA GLY A 130 -9.84 -2.19 4.51
C GLY A 130 -10.15 -1.57 3.15
N GLY A 131 -10.24 -2.39 2.10
CA GLY A 131 -10.65 -1.96 0.77
C GLY A 131 -12.07 -1.37 0.73
N ILE A 132 -13.05 -2.03 1.37
CA ILE A 132 -14.43 -1.53 1.45
C ILE A 132 -14.49 -0.19 2.16
N LEU A 133 -13.85 -0.12 3.33
CA LEU A 133 -13.84 1.10 4.11
C LEU A 133 -13.12 2.23 3.32
N ALA A 134 -11.94 1.97 2.75
CA ALA A 134 -11.23 2.93 1.91
C ALA A 134 -12.08 3.42 0.73
N HIS A 135 -12.82 2.51 0.07
CA HIS A 135 -13.77 2.88 -0.97
C HIS A 135 -14.82 3.86 -0.46
N GLU A 136 -15.44 3.60 0.71
CA GLU A 136 -16.42 4.49 1.31
C GLU A 136 -15.85 5.88 1.62
N TYR A 137 -14.65 5.94 2.20
CA TYR A 137 -14.01 7.22 2.55
C TYR A 137 -13.63 8.03 1.31
N LEU A 138 -13.02 7.40 0.31
CA LEU A 138 -12.52 8.09 -0.89
C LEU A 138 -13.63 8.40 -1.91
N SER A 139 -14.75 7.65 -1.89
CA SER A 139 -15.90 7.88 -2.78
C SER A 139 -16.83 8.99 -2.35
N TYR A 140 -16.62 9.58 -1.16
CA TYR A 140 -17.61 10.45 -0.52
C TYR A 140 -17.50 11.91 -0.98
N PRO A 141 -18.57 12.50 -1.54
CA PRO A 141 -18.92 13.89 -1.34
C PRO A 141 -20.21 13.93 -0.52
N GLN A 142 -20.19 14.30 0.76
CA GLN A 142 -21.45 14.57 1.45
C GLN A 142 -21.39 15.80 2.36
N PRO A 143 -22.48 16.60 2.35
CA PRO A 143 -22.64 17.74 3.23
C PRO A 143 -22.82 17.24 4.67
N GLN A 144 -21.88 17.59 5.56
CA GLN A 144 -22.08 17.63 7.02
C GLN A 144 -22.87 16.42 7.61
N VAL A 145 -22.69 15.21 7.08
CA VAL A 145 -23.28 14.03 7.70
C VAL A 145 -22.45 13.78 8.94
N THR A 146 -23.01 14.18 10.07
CA THR A 146 -22.48 13.96 11.41
C THR A 146 -21.87 12.56 11.48
N SER A 147 -20.64 12.48 11.94
CA SER A 147 -19.70 11.35 12.11
C SER A 147 -20.25 9.98 12.59
N ASN A 148 -21.55 9.79 12.70
CA ASN A 148 -22.22 8.65 13.33
C ASN A 148 -22.67 7.54 12.36
N THR A 149 -22.48 7.65 11.04
CA THR A 149 -22.94 6.60 10.09
C THR A 149 -21.83 5.88 9.33
N LEU A 150 -20.63 6.47 9.16
CA LEU A 150 -19.43 5.72 8.75
C LEU A 150 -18.71 5.23 10.01
N HIS A 151 -19.28 4.21 10.66
CA HIS A 151 -18.67 3.53 11.81
C HIS A 151 -17.49 2.68 11.34
N TRP A 152 -16.37 3.33 11.06
CA TRP A 152 -15.08 2.65 10.95
C TRP A 152 -14.64 2.04 12.29
N GLY A 153 -15.35 2.33 13.39
CA GLY A 153 -15.00 1.87 14.74
C GLY A 153 -13.96 2.77 15.43
N THR A 154 -13.38 3.75 14.75
CA THR A 154 -12.34 4.61 15.32
C THR A 154 -12.92 5.74 16.17
N SER A 155 -12.26 6.07 17.28
CA SER A 155 -12.61 7.20 18.16
C SER A 155 -12.17 8.57 17.63
N SER A 156 -11.35 8.62 16.56
CA SER A 156 -10.87 9.86 15.95
C SER A 156 -11.94 10.56 15.11
N ASN A 157 -12.19 11.83 15.45
CA ASN A 157 -13.06 12.74 14.68
C ASN A 157 -12.29 13.57 13.64
N ASN A 158 -10.98 13.36 13.48
CA ASN A 158 -10.13 14.17 12.59
C ASN A 158 -10.19 13.72 11.12
N ARG A 159 -11.12 12.81 10.77
CA ARG A 159 -11.36 12.41 9.39
C ARG A 159 -12.04 13.54 8.63
N THR A 160 -11.28 14.17 7.74
CA THR A 160 -11.78 15.21 6.83
C THR A 160 -11.90 14.67 5.42
N THR A 161 -12.91 15.10 4.67
CA THR A 161 -13.05 14.84 3.23
C THR A 161 -12.81 16.14 2.46
N PRO A 162 -11.86 16.19 1.51
CA PRO A 162 -11.72 17.31 0.60
C PRO A 162 -13.01 17.62 -0.17
N SER A 163 -13.17 18.88 -0.59
CA SER A 163 -14.35 19.33 -1.35
C SER A 163 -14.43 18.75 -2.76
N THR A 164 -13.28 18.43 -3.36
CA THR A 164 -13.18 17.76 -4.65
C THR A 164 -13.10 16.24 -4.43
N PRO A 165 -14.10 15.46 -4.85
CA PRO A 165 -14.05 14.01 -4.72
C PRO A 165 -12.96 13.41 -5.60
N LEU A 166 -12.36 12.32 -5.14
CA LEU A 166 -11.39 11.59 -5.93
C LEU A 166 -12.10 10.95 -7.15
N PRO A 167 -11.52 11.01 -8.37
CA PRO A 167 -12.05 10.29 -9.51
C PRO A 167 -12.30 8.81 -9.19
N LYS A 168 -13.47 8.29 -9.57
CA LYS A 168 -13.89 6.91 -9.25
C LYS A 168 -12.87 5.84 -9.68
N TYR A 169 -12.15 6.08 -10.78
CA TYR A 169 -11.13 5.16 -11.25
C TYR A 169 -9.90 5.10 -10.31
N GLN A 170 -9.51 6.23 -9.71
CA GLN A 170 -8.45 6.27 -8.70
C GLN A 170 -8.90 5.58 -7.41
N VAL A 171 -10.15 5.79 -7.00
CA VAL A 171 -10.73 5.05 -5.85
C VAL A 171 -10.63 3.54 -6.10
N GLY A 172 -11.04 3.09 -7.28
CA GLY A 172 -10.92 1.67 -7.67
C GLY A 172 -9.47 1.17 -7.62
N GLU A 173 -8.50 1.95 -8.13
CA GLU A 173 -7.09 1.57 -8.11
C GLU A 173 -6.49 1.48 -6.71
N VAL A 174 -6.83 2.44 -5.82
CA VAL A 174 -6.41 2.43 -4.41
C VAL A 174 -7.02 1.21 -3.70
N VAL A 175 -8.32 0.97 -3.88
CA VAL A 175 -9.03 -0.15 -3.26
C VAL A 175 -8.49 -1.49 -3.73
N GLU A 176 -8.28 -1.67 -5.03
CA GLU A 176 -7.66 -2.87 -5.57
C GLU A 176 -6.28 -3.10 -4.96
N SER A 177 -5.46 -2.05 -4.89
CA SER A 177 -4.12 -2.10 -4.29
C SER A 177 -4.15 -2.51 -2.82
N ILE A 178 -5.18 -2.09 -2.07
CA ILE A 178 -5.39 -2.51 -0.67
C ILE A 178 -5.88 -3.95 -0.61
N VAL A 179 -6.81 -4.38 -1.45
CA VAL A 179 -7.36 -5.75 -1.34
C VAL A 179 -6.29 -6.79 -1.64
N VAL A 180 -5.42 -6.54 -2.63
CA VAL A 180 -4.42 -7.50 -3.12
C VAL A 180 -3.04 -7.34 -2.48
N HIS A 181 -2.88 -6.53 -1.43
CA HIS A 181 -1.53 -6.24 -0.89
C HIS A 181 -0.88 -7.41 -0.15
N THR A 182 -1.67 -8.42 0.24
CA THR A 182 -1.19 -9.63 0.94
C THR A 182 -1.28 -10.89 0.09
N ASP A 183 -1.77 -10.75 -1.14
CA ASP A 183 -1.94 -11.83 -2.06
C ASP A 183 -0.63 -12.59 -2.29
N SER A 184 -0.69 -13.92 -2.45
CA SER A 184 0.50 -14.65 -2.90
C SER A 184 0.97 -14.10 -4.25
N MET A 185 2.26 -13.81 -4.44
CA MET A 185 2.84 -13.33 -5.71
C MET A 185 2.91 -14.42 -6.80
N GLN A 186 1.77 -15.05 -7.10
CA GLN A 186 1.59 -16.05 -8.16
C GLN A 186 1.55 -15.38 -9.54
N PRO A 187 1.79 -16.15 -10.63
CA PRO A 187 1.72 -15.64 -12.00
C PRO A 187 0.39 -14.94 -12.32
N GLY A 188 0.46 -13.81 -13.01
CA GLY A 188 -0.71 -13.00 -13.34
C GLY A 188 -0.34 -11.53 -13.52
N ARG A 189 -1.34 -10.65 -13.52
CA ARG A 189 -1.10 -9.22 -13.71
C ARG A 189 -1.78 -8.41 -12.62
N LEU A 190 -1.11 -7.35 -12.20
CA LEU A 190 -1.67 -6.29 -11.37
C LEU A 190 -1.46 -4.96 -12.09
N ASN A 191 -2.26 -3.95 -11.75
CA ASN A 191 -1.93 -2.57 -12.13
C ASN A 191 -0.61 -2.17 -11.45
N LEU A 192 0.15 -1.28 -12.07
CA LEU A 192 1.46 -0.87 -11.54
C LEU A 192 1.38 -0.35 -10.11
N CYS A 193 0.33 0.43 -9.76
CA CYS A 193 0.12 0.90 -8.39
C CYS A 193 0.08 -0.27 -7.40
N ALA A 194 -0.75 -1.28 -7.67
CA ALA A 194 -0.90 -2.45 -6.82
C ALA A 194 0.40 -3.26 -6.72
N GLN A 195 1.09 -3.52 -7.83
CA GLN A 195 2.33 -4.29 -7.79
C GLN A 195 3.46 -3.55 -7.06
N ALA A 196 3.63 -2.26 -7.30
CA ALA A 196 4.65 -1.46 -6.61
C ALA A 196 4.40 -1.45 -5.10
N MET A 197 3.13 -1.23 -4.70
CA MET A 197 2.73 -1.27 -3.30
C MET A 197 2.94 -2.64 -2.67
N HIS A 198 2.52 -3.70 -3.35
CA HIS A 198 2.68 -5.08 -2.87
C HIS A 198 4.16 -5.40 -2.59
N LEU A 199 5.07 -5.05 -3.51
CA LEU A 199 6.51 -5.27 -3.30
C LEU A 199 7.08 -4.40 -2.17
N GLY A 200 6.67 -3.14 -2.06
CA GLY A 200 7.12 -2.23 -1.00
C GLY A 200 6.66 -2.67 0.40
N ILE A 201 5.40 -3.10 0.52
CA ILE A 201 4.83 -3.65 1.76
C ILE A 201 5.55 -4.93 2.16
N MET A 202 5.78 -5.82 1.19
CA MET A 202 6.44 -7.10 1.40
C MET A 202 7.89 -6.96 1.85
N LEU A 203 8.63 -6.03 1.26
CA LEU A 203 9.96 -5.67 1.75
C LEU A 203 9.91 -5.25 3.21
N ASP A 204 8.97 -4.39 3.59
CA ASP A 204 8.94 -3.86 4.95
C ASP A 204 8.46 -4.86 6.00
N ALA A 205 7.48 -5.70 5.65
CA ALA A 205 6.85 -6.67 6.53
C ALA A 205 7.76 -7.89 6.77
N ILE A 206 8.29 -8.48 5.69
CA ILE A 206 8.94 -9.81 5.75
C ILE A 206 10.31 -9.84 5.06
N GLY A 207 10.81 -8.69 4.61
CA GLY A 207 12.08 -8.57 3.90
C GLY A 207 11.94 -8.69 2.38
N GLY A 208 10.86 -9.29 1.85
CA GLY A 208 10.60 -9.34 0.40
C GLY A 208 11.24 -10.51 -0.36
N GLY A 209 11.63 -11.59 0.32
CA GLY A 209 12.15 -12.82 -0.30
C GLY A 209 13.57 -13.21 0.17
N PRO A 210 14.30 -14.09 -0.57
CA PRO A 210 15.70 -14.38 -0.31
C PRO A 210 16.56 -13.11 -0.38
N PRO A 211 17.58 -12.94 0.48
CA PRO A 211 18.44 -11.74 0.48
C PRO A 211 19.01 -11.36 -0.89
N THR A 212 19.34 -12.35 -1.72
CA THR A 212 19.89 -12.12 -3.06
C THR A 212 18.90 -11.42 -4.00
N ASP A 213 17.61 -11.71 -3.89
CA ASP A 213 16.58 -11.16 -4.76
C ASP A 213 16.22 -9.73 -4.36
N ILE A 214 16.11 -9.50 -3.06
CA ILE A 214 15.88 -8.16 -2.48
C ILE A 214 16.96 -7.17 -2.93
N LEU A 215 18.22 -7.60 -2.91
CA LEU A 215 19.36 -6.76 -3.30
C LEU A 215 19.43 -6.47 -4.81
N ARG A 216 18.70 -7.22 -5.63
CA ARG A 216 18.54 -6.92 -7.07
C ARG A 216 17.45 -5.88 -7.33
N MET A 217 16.55 -5.69 -6.36
CA MET A 217 15.43 -4.76 -6.43
C MET A 217 15.75 -3.42 -5.76
N TRP A 218 16.27 -3.46 -4.53
CA TRP A 218 16.62 -2.27 -3.75
C TRP A 218 18.09 -2.29 -3.33
N HIS A 219 18.70 -1.12 -3.36
CA HIS A 219 20.02 -0.94 -2.80
C HIS A 219 19.96 -0.99 -1.26
N PRO A 220 20.95 -1.58 -0.56
CA PRO A 220 20.98 -1.62 0.91
C PRO A 220 20.81 -0.25 1.56
N HIS A 221 21.43 0.79 1.00
CA HIS A 221 21.32 2.14 1.54
C HIS A 221 19.91 2.71 1.39
N THR A 222 19.16 2.33 0.35
CA THR A 222 17.75 2.70 0.22
C THR A 222 16.95 2.12 1.38
N ILE A 223 17.11 0.82 1.64
CA ILE A 223 16.43 0.12 2.75
C ILE A 223 16.79 0.77 4.10
N LEU A 224 18.08 0.99 4.34
CA LEU A 224 18.56 1.61 5.58
C LEU A 224 18.07 3.05 5.74
N ASN A 225 17.97 3.83 4.65
CA ASN A 225 17.49 5.20 4.69
C ASN A 225 16.03 5.28 5.13
N GLY A 226 15.17 4.42 4.57
CA GLY A 226 13.76 4.29 4.97
C GLY A 226 13.61 3.87 6.43
N ALA A 227 14.31 2.80 6.84
CA ALA A 227 14.28 2.31 8.21
C ALA A 227 14.84 3.31 9.24
N THR A 228 15.82 4.14 8.86
CA THR A 228 16.37 5.20 9.72
C THR A 228 15.40 6.36 9.85
N LYS A 229 14.75 6.76 8.74
CA LYS A 229 13.78 7.87 8.75
C LYS A 229 12.51 7.53 9.53
N TRP A 230 12.06 6.28 9.44
CA TRP A 230 10.89 5.76 10.14
C TRP A 230 11.28 4.50 10.92
N PRO A 231 11.83 4.65 12.14
CA PRO A 231 12.29 3.52 12.93
C PRO A 231 11.20 2.48 13.19
N ARG A 232 11.59 1.22 13.15
CA ARG A 232 10.75 0.09 13.55
C ARG A 232 10.63 0.06 15.08
N THR A 233 9.43 0.28 15.60
CA THR A 233 9.16 0.23 17.04
C THR A 233 9.18 -1.22 17.53
N LYS A 234 10.11 -1.56 18.43
CA LYS A 234 10.35 -2.93 18.93
C LYS A 234 10.58 -3.96 17.82
N GLY A 235 11.32 -3.57 16.77
CA GLY A 235 11.45 -4.42 15.57
C GLY A 235 10.13 -4.52 14.81
N ASN A 236 9.75 -5.73 14.39
CA ASN A 236 8.51 -5.96 13.63
C ASN A 236 7.28 -6.26 14.51
N GLU A 237 7.42 -6.28 15.85
CA GLU A 237 6.31 -6.60 16.78
C GLU A 237 5.06 -5.74 16.54
N ALA A 238 5.24 -4.46 16.21
CA ALA A 238 4.13 -3.54 16.00
C ALA A 238 3.27 -3.86 14.76
N LEU A 239 3.75 -4.70 13.84
CA LEU A 239 2.98 -5.27 12.73
C LEU A 239 2.54 -6.71 13.05
N VAL A 240 3.40 -7.50 13.69
CA VAL A 240 3.11 -8.90 14.03
C VAL A 240 1.94 -9.04 14.99
N GLU A 241 1.86 -8.23 16.05
CA GLU A 241 0.79 -8.36 17.05
C GLU A 241 -0.62 -8.18 16.46
N PRO A 242 -0.91 -7.12 15.67
CA PRO A 242 -2.21 -7.00 14.98
C PRO A 242 -2.51 -8.13 14.00
N LEU A 243 -1.50 -8.64 13.28
CA LEU A 243 -1.68 -9.77 12.36
C LEU A 243 -1.99 -11.08 13.09
N MET A 244 -1.32 -11.36 14.21
CA MET A 244 -1.63 -12.52 15.05
C MET A 244 -3.04 -12.41 15.61
N ARG A 245 -3.46 -11.22 16.03
CA ARG A 245 -4.85 -10.98 16.45
C ARG A 245 -5.85 -11.24 15.33
N GLU A 246 -5.53 -10.88 14.08
CA GLU A 246 -6.39 -11.18 12.93
C GLU A 246 -6.56 -12.69 12.75
N LEU A 247 -5.47 -13.45 12.85
CA LEU A 247 -5.50 -14.91 12.76
C LEU A 247 -6.30 -15.56 13.91
N GLU A 248 -6.16 -15.04 15.12
CA GLU A 248 -6.88 -15.54 16.31
C GLU A 248 -8.39 -15.25 16.25
N THR A 249 -8.76 -14.03 15.83
CA THR A 249 -10.17 -13.58 15.81
C THR A 249 -10.90 -14.00 14.54
N LYS A 250 -10.18 -14.19 13.43
CA LYS A 250 -10.74 -14.54 12.12
C LYS A 250 -9.91 -15.67 11.49
N PRO A 251 -9.95 -16.91 12.00
CA PRO A 251 -9.07 -18.00 11.57
C PRO A 251 -9.24 -18.45 10.10
N GLY A 252 -10.29 -18.01 9.41
CA GLY A 252 -10.51 -18.23 7.98
C GLY A 252 -10.22 -17.01 7.10
N CYS A 253 -9.55 -15.98 7.63
CA CYS A 253 -9.26 -14.74 6.91
C CYS A 253 -8.24 -14.93 5.78
N HIS A 254 -8.22 -13.97 4.85
CA HIS A 254 -7.50 -14.04 3.60
C HIS A 254 -5.98 -14.19 3.78
N ILE A 255 -5.38 -13.52 4.77
CA ILE A 255 -3.95 -13.61 5.08
C ILE A 255 -3.46 -15.05 5.34
N THR A 256 -4.36 -15.97 5.74
CA THR A 256 -4.07 -17.41 5.84
C THR A 256 -3.78 -18.09 4.51
N THR A 257 -4.06 -17.44 3.37
CA THR A 257 -3.75 -17.97 2.04
C THR A 257 -2.45 -17.40 1.48
N GLY A 258 -2.05 -16.22 1.97
CA GLY A 258 -0.83 -15.52 1.55
C GLY A 258 0.43 -15.97 2.30
N TYR A 259 0.34 -16.18 3.62
CA TYR A 259 1.53 -16.22 4.49
C TYR A 259 1.54 -17.32 5.57
N VAL A 260 1.11 -18.54 5.25
CA VAL A 260 1.11 -19.69 6.18
C VAL A 260 2.51 -20.07 6.71
N GLN A 261 3.61 -19.53 6.17
CA GLN A 261 4.96 -19.92 6.57
C GLN A 261 5.71 -18.90 7.45
N ILE A 262 5.06 -17.83 7.94
CA ILE A 262 5.75 -16.70 8.59
C ILE A 262 5.61 -16.68 10.14
N PHE A 263 4.83 -17.59 10.72
CA PHE A 263 4.73 -17.75 12.18
C PHE A 263 5.11 -19.16 12.64
#